data_AF-A0A961TUH9-F1
#
_entry.id   AF-A0A961TUH9-F1
#
_cell.length_a   1.000
_cell.length_b   1.000
_cell.length_c   1.000
_cell.angle_alpha   90.00
_cell.angle_beta   90.00
_cell.angle_gamma   90.00
#
_symmetry.space_group_name_H-M   'P 1'
#
loop_
_entity.id
_entity.type
_entity.pdbx_description
1 polymer ?
#
loop_
_entity_poly.entity_id
_entity_poly.type
_entity_poly.pdbx_seq_one_letter_code
_entity_poly.pdbx_strand_id
1 'polypeptide(L)'
;MARQAENEAFELTSFLYGGNASYVEELHARYLDNPGSVSADWQEFFAGLKDNDEDVRANARGASWKRANWPIAANGELVSALDGDWGAVEKHIGEKVREKAQRNGVEISPEEVNRATRDSVRAIMMIRAYRMRG
;
A
#
# COMPACT_ATOMS: atom_id res chain seq x y z
N MET A 1 -22.71 -44.83 -21.34
CA MET A 1 -22.80 -44.24 -19.99
C MET A 1 -21.63 -43.31 -19.64
N ALA A 2 -20.37 -43.60 -20.03
CA ALA A 2 -19.23 -42.72 -19.73
C ALA A 2 -19.35 -41.26 -20.23
N ARG A 3 -19.77 -41.04 -21.50
CA ARG A 3 -19.97 -39.68 -22.05
C ARG A 3 -21.01 -38.83 -21.32
N GLN A 4 -22.00 -39.45 -20.65
CA GLN A 4 -23.04 -38.69 -19.94
C GLN A 4 -22.51 -38.17 -18.60
N ALA A 5 -21.76 -38.99 -17.87
CA ALA A 5 -21.16 -38.58 -16.59
C ALA A 5 -20.10 -37.48 -16.77
N GLU A 6 -19.30 -37.54 -17.85
CA GLU A 6 -18.33 -36.47 -18.17
C GLU A 6 -19.03 -35.16 -18.53
N ASN A 7 -20.14 -35.21 -19.28
CA ASN A 7 -20.92 -34.03 -19.62
C ASN A 7 -21.59 -33.40 -18.39
N GLU A 8 -22.13 -34.23 -17.48
CA GLU A 8 -22.76 -33.76 -16.24
C GLU A 8 -21.73 -33.10 -15.30
N ALA A 9 -20.55 -33.73 -15.14
CA ALA A 9 -19.46 -33.11 -14.40
C ALA A 9 -19.00 -31.79 -15.05
N PHE A 10 -18.91 -31.76 -16.39
CA PHE A 10 -18.55 -30.54 -17.11
C PHE A 10 -19.60 -29.44 -16.93
N GLU A 11 -20.89 -29.75 -17.01
CA GLU A 11 -21.96 -28.77 -16.75
C GLU A 11 -21.85 -28.22 -15.32
N LEU A 12 -21.64 -29.11 -14.33
CA LEU A 12 -21.48 -28.74 -12.93
C LEU A 12 -20.22 -27.93 -12.63
N THR A 13 -19.13 -28.06 -13.39
CA THR A 13 -17.89 -27.30 -13.14
C THR A 13 -17.59 -26.24 -14.19
N SER A 14 -18.39 -26.12 -15.24
CA SER A 14 -18.17 -25.19 -16.36
C SER A 14 -18.13 -23.73 -15.90
N PHE A 15 -18.81 -23.43 -14.80
CA PHE A 15 -18.78 -22.12 -14.18
C PHE A 15 -17.44 -21.81 -13.50
N LEU A 16 -16.57 -22.80 -13.20
CA LEU A 16 -15.26 -22.58 -12.58
C LEU A 16 -14.19 -22.30 -13.65
N TYR A 17 -14.33 -21.20 -14.40
CA TYR A 17 -13.36 -20.81 -15.41
C TYR A 17 -12.68 -19.48 -15.04
N GLY A 18 -11.41 -19.31 -15.39
CA GLY A 18 -10.62 -18.17 -14.89
C GLY A 18 -11.21 -16.76 -15.16
N GLY A 19 -12.11 -16.63 -16.14
CA GLY A 19 -12.76 -15.35 -16.45
C GLY A 19 -13.81 -14.88 -15.45
N ASN A 20 -14.36 -15.76 -14.61
CA ASN A 20 -15.29 -15.39 -13.53
C ASN A 20 -14.71 -15.59 -12.13
N ALA A 21 -13.40 -15.86 -12.02
CA ALA A 21 -12.74 -16.13 -10.74
C ALA A 21 -13.04 -15.06 -9.67
N SER A 22 -12.96 -13.77 -10.03
CA SER A 22 -13.25 -12.67 -9.10
C SER A 22 -14.70 -12.68 -8.60
N TYR A 23 -15.65 -13.07 -9.46
CA TYR A 23 -17.06 -13.18 -9.07
C TYR A 23 -17.27 -14.32 -8.07
N VAL A 24 -16.63 -15.48 -8.30
CA VAL A 24 -16.70 -16.63 -7.39
C VAL A 24 -16.02 -16.32 -6.05
N GLU A 25 -14.88 -15.63 -6.06
CA GLU A 25 -14.18 -15.16 -4.85
C GLU A 25 -15.05 -14.21 -4.01
N GLU A 26 -15.70 -13.23 -4.64
CA GLU A 26 -16.65 -12.34 -3.96
C GLU A 26 -17.87 -13.10 -3.42
N LEU A 27 -18.38 -14.06 -4.17
CA LEU A 27 -19.52 -14.89 -3.75
C LEU A 27 -19.17 -15.76 -2.55
N HIS A 28 -17.97 -16.33 -2.53
CA HIS A 28 -17.45 -17.11 -1.41
C HIS A 28 -17.27 -16.23 -0.16
N ALA A 29 -16.72 -15.02 -0.31
CA ALA A 29 -16.62 -14.08 0.80
C ALA A 29 -17.99 -13.69 1.38
N ARG A 30 -19.01 -13.49 0.53
CA ARG A 30 -20.40 -13.24 0.99
C ARG A 30 -21.00 -14.44 1.72
N TYR A 31 -20.73 -15.66 1.27
CA TYR A 31 -21.13 -16.89 1.96
C TYR A 31 -20.53 -16.96 3.37
N LEU A 32 -19.26 -16.62 3.54
CA LEU A 32 -18.60 -16.60 4.87
C LEU A 32 -19.21 -15.55 5.80
N ASP A 33 -19.67 -14.42 5.27
CA ASP A 33 -20.33 -13.38 6.08
C ASP A 33 -21.79 -13.73 6.41
N ASN A 34 -22.51 -14.33 5.47
CA ASN A 34 -23.87 -14.82 5.66
C ASN A 34 -24.14 -16.00 4.70
N PRO A 35 -24.20 -17.25 5.20
CA PRO A 35 -24.49 -18.41 4.36
C PRO A 35 -25.80 -18.31 3.58
N GLY A 36 -26.82 -17.61 4.12
CA GLY A 36 -28.11 -17.40 3.47
C GLY A 36 -28.10 -16.36 2.33
N SER A 37 -26.94 -15.73 2.05
CA SER A 37 -26.79 -14.76 0.96
C SER A 37 -26.55 -15.40 -0.42
N VAL A 38 -26.29 -16.71 -0.45
CA VAL A 38 -26.03 -17.49 -1.68
C VAL A 38 -27.03 -18.65 -1.80
N SER A 39 -27.22 -19.17 -3.02
CA SER A 39 -28.16 -20.29 -3.26
C SER A 39 -27.67 -21.59 -2.61
N ALA A 40 -28.57 -22.56 -2.44
CA ALA A 40 -28.26 -23.84 -1.82
C ALA A 40 -27.08 -24.57 -2.49
N ASP A 41 -27.02 -24.58 -3.82
CA ASP A 41 -25.92 -25.20 -4.58
C ASP A 41 -24.56 -24.59 -4.22
N TRP A 42 -24.51 -23.25 -4.06
CA TRP A 42 -23.30 -22.55 -3.64
C TRP A 42 -22.95 -22.80 -2.18
N GLN A 43 -23.95 -22.93 -1.30
CA GLN A 43 -23.71 -23.28 0.10
C GLN A 43 -23.09 -24.67 0.23
N GLU A 44 -23.58 -25.66 -0.52
CA GLU A 44 -23.04 -27.02 -0.54
C GLU A 44 -21.61 -27.03 -1.10
N PHE A 45 -21.38 -26.30 -2.20
CA PHE A 45 -20.06 -26.16 -2.81
C PHE A 45 -19.03 -25.55 -1.84
N PHE A 46 -19.35 -24.40 -1.23
CA PHE A 46 -18.44 -23.73 -0.28
C PHE A 46 -18.29 -24.48 1.04
N ALA A 47 -19.32 -25.17 1.53
CA ALA A 47 -19.19 -26.04 2.71
C ALA A 47 -18.24 -27.22 2.47
N GLY A 48 -18.12 -27.68 1.22
CA GLY A 48 -17.15 -28.71 0.82
C GLY A 48 -15.72 -28.20 0.68
N LEU A 49 -15.54 -26.89 0.48
CA LEU A 49 -14.24 -26.23 0.41
C LEU A 49 -13.70 -26.02 1.83
N LYS A 50 -12.68 -26.80 2.20
CA LYS A 50 -11.97 -26.67 3.50
C LYS A 50 -10.95 -25.53 3.48
N ASP A 51 -11.31 -24.42 2.85
CA ASP A 51 -10.45 -23.25 2.73
C ASP A 51 -10.40 -22.48 4.06
N ASN A 52 -9.36 -21.69 4.25
CA ASN A 52 -9.25 -20.80 5.41
C ASN A 52 -10.05 -19.52 5.15
N ASP A 53 -11.01 -19.22 6.03
CA ASP A 53 -11.86 -18.02 5.97
C ASP A 53 -11.06 -16.71 5.79
N GLU A 54 -9.90 -16.59 6.44
CA GLU A 54 -9.07 -15.39 6.35
C GLU A 54 -8.47 -15.21 4.96
N ASP A 55 -8.02 -16.30 4.34
CA ASP A 55 -7.42 -16.31 3.00
C ASP A 55 -8.48 -16.00 1.94
N VAL A 56 -9.67 -16.59 2.06
CA VAL A 56 -10.81 -16.32 1.16
C VAL A 56 -11.17 -14.83 1.21
N ARG A 57 -11.31 -14.26 2.41
CA ARG A 57 -11.58 -12.82 2.59
C ARG A 57 -10.44 -11.95 2.07
N ALA A 58 -9.19 -12.38 2.20
CA ALA A 58 -8.04 -11.65 1.69
C ALA A 58 -8.01 -11.62 0.16
N ASN A 59 -8.29 -12.75 -0.49
CA ASN A 59 -8.38 -12.86 -1.95
C ASN A 59 -9.52 -12.00 -2.50
N ALA A 60 -10.72 -12.06 -1.90
CA ALA A 60 -11.87 -11.27 -2.32
C ALA A 60 -11.66 -9.75 -2.18
N ARG A 61 -10.86 -9.29 -1.20
CA ARG A 61 -10.46 -7.87 -1.11
C ARG A 61 -9.56 -7.41 -2.26
N GLY A 62 -9.01 -8.36 -3.02
CA GLY A 62 -8.10 -8.13 -4.11
C GLY A 62 -6.71 -7.72 -3.62
N ALA A 63 -5.83 -7.58 -4.60
CA ALA A 63 -4.43 -7.37 -4.31
C ALA A 63 -4.14 -5.97 -3.71
N SER A 64 -3.27 -5.92 -2.70
CA SER A 64 -3.00 -4.74 -1.87
C SER A 64 -2.46 -3.52 -2.65
N TRP A 65 -1.75 -3.75 -3.74
CA TRP A 65 -1.25 -2.72 -4.67
C TRP A 65 -2.32 -1.95 -5.45
N LYS A 66 -3.59 -2.37 -5.42
CA LYS A 66 -4.72 -1.62 -6.02
C LYS A 66 -5.25 -0.50 -5.11
N ARG A 67 -4.77 -0.40 -3.86
CA ARG A 67 -5.22 0.63 -2.91
C ARG A 67 -4.83 2.03 -3.38
N ALA A 68 -5.71 3.01 -3.17
CA ALA A 68 -5.50 4.39 -3.63
C ALA A 68 -4.25 5.08 -3.01
N ASN A 69 -3.84 4.63 -1.83
CA ASN A 69 -2.65 5.12 -1.12
C ASN A 69 -1.40 4.25 -1.36
N TRP A 70 -1.41 3.39 -2.38
CA TRP A 70 -0.27 2.60 -2.80
C TRP A 70 0.47 3.28 -3.97
N PRO A 71 1.82 3.26 -4.01
CA PRO A 71 2.73 2.74 -2.99
C PRO A 71 2.78 3.64 -1.76
N ILE A 72 2.86 3.02 -0.58
CA ILE A 72 3.07 3.75 0.67
C ILE A 72 4.53 4.23 0.67
N ALA A 73 4.74 5.55 0.56
CA ALA A 73 6.07 6.14 0.62
C ALA A 73 6.70 5.82 1.98
N ALA A 74 7.85 5.15 1.99
CA ALA A 74 8.60 4.92 3.20
C ALA A 74 9.27 6.24 3.61
N ASN A 75 8.89 6.79 4.75
CA ASN A 75 9.23 8.15 5.18
C ASN A 75 9.89 8.20 6.56
N GLY A 76 10.67 7.16 6.90
CA GLY A 76 11.45 7.08 8.15
C GLY A 76 12.82 7.76 8.06
N GLU A 77 13.42 8.10 9.21
CA GLU A 77 14.77 8.70 9.30
C GLU A 77 15.84 7.89 8.54
N LEU A 78 15.72 6.57 8.59
CA LEU A 78 16.50 5.61 7.82
C LEU A 78 16.43 5.84 6.31
N VAL A 79 15.21 5.96 5.79
CA VAL A 79 14.97 6.16 4.36
C VAL A 79 15.50 7.51 3.95
N SER A 80 15.20 8.55 4.72
CA SER A 80 15.69 9.91 4.45
C SER A 80 17.20 10.09 4.64
N ALA A 81 17.91 9.11 5.21
CA ALA A 81 19.37 9.10 5.27
C ALA A 81 19.98 8.41 4.04
N LEU A 82 19.25 7.48 3.42
CA LEU A 82 19.71 6.60 2.33
C LEU A 82 19.19 7.04 0.94
N ASP A 83 18.02 7.66 0.86
CA ASP A 83 17.36 8.06 -0.40
C ASP A 83 17.99 9.30 -1.05
N GLY A 84 18.63 10.17 -0.26
CA GLY A 84 19.27 11.39 -0.74
C GLY A 84 18.30 12.49 -1.19
N ASP A 85 16.99 12.37 -0.90
CA ASP A 85 15.99 13.38 -1.29
C ASP A 85 16.00 14.56 -0.30
N TRP A 86 16.97 15.46 -0.49
CA TRP A 86 17.14 16.65 0.35
C TRP A 86 16.42 17.89 -0.20
N GLY A 87 15.81 17.83 -1.39
CA GLY A 87 15.20 19.00 -2.03
C GLY A 87 14.03 19.58 -1.23
N ALA A 88 13.18 18.72 -0.66
CA ALA A 88 12.10 19.15 0.21
C ALA A 88 12.61 19.78 1.52
N VAL A 89 13.68 19.22 2.08
CA VAL A 89 14.32 19.72 3.30
C VAL A 89 14.97 21.08 3.04
N GLU A 90 15.68 21.25 1.93
CA GLU A 90 16.29 22.52 1.53
C GLU A 90 15.25 23.63 1.41
N LYS A 91 14.12 23.36 0.73
CA LYS A 91 13.04 24.35 0.59
C LYS A 91 12.49 24.76 1.96
N HIS A 92 12.17 23.78 2.82
CA HIS A 92 11.62 24.04 4.14
C HIS A 92 12.59 24.84 5.03
N ILE A 93 13.87 24.48 5.02
CA ILE A 93 14.89 25.18 5.78
C ILE A 93 15.11 26.60 5.23
N GLY A 94 15.12 26.79 3.92
CA GLY A 94 15.25 28.11 3.30
C GLY A 94 14.11 29.06 3.67
N GLU A 95 12.86 28.56 3.69
CA GLU A 95 11.71 29.30 4.20
C GLU A 95 11.89 29.67 5.68
N LYS A 96 12.33 28.71 6.53
CA LYS A 96 12.58 28.95 7.96
C LYS A 96 13.70 29.97 8.22
N VAL A 97 14.77 29.95 7.42
CA VAL A 97 15.87 30.92 7.53
C VAL A 97 15.36 32.33 7.21
N ARG A 98 14.58 32.48 6.14
CA ARG A 98 13.97 33.78 5.77
C ARG A 98 12.99 34.28 6.83
N GLU A 99 12.09 33.41 7.31
CA GLU A 99 11.14 33.74 8.38
C GLU A 99 11.87 34.22 9.64
N LYS A 100 12.95 33.54 10.03
CA LYS A 100 13.72 33.87 11.23
C LYS A 100 14.52 35.17 11.07
N ALA A 101 15.08 35.41 9.89
CA ALA A 101 15.77 36.67 9.58
C ALA A 101 14.82 37.87 9.68
N GLN A 102 13.61 37.75 9.09
CA GLN A 102 12.57 38.77 9.16
C GLN A 102 12.13 39.06 10.60
N ARG A 103 11.89 38.01 11.41
CA ARG A 103 11.52 38.17 12.83
C ARG A 103 12.58 38.88 13.65
N ASN A 104 13.85 38.67 13.32
CA ASN A 104 14.98 39.28 14.03
C ASN A 104 15.37 40.65 13.46
N GLY A 105 14.66 41.16 12.46
CA GLY A 105 14.96 42.45 11.83
C GLY A 105 16.30 42.48 11.08
N VAL A 106 16.81 41.33 10.66
CA VAL A 106 18.07 41.21 9.92
C VAL A 106 17.74 41.12 8.43
N GLU A 107 18.20 42.10 7.64
CA GLU A 107 18.25 41.96 6.18
C GLU A 107 19.33 40.95 5.82
N ILE A 108 18.93 39.91 5.10
CA ILE A 108 19.79 38.81 4.67
C ILE A 108 19.68 38.71 3.15
N SER A 109 20.83 38.56 2.48
CA SER A 109 20.87 38.43 1.02
C SER A 109 20.39 37.04 0.58
N PRO A 110 19.90 36.89 -0.67
CA PRO A 110 19.55 35.58 -1.23
C PRO A 110 20.70 34.56 -1.18
N GLU A 111 21.94 35.00 -1.37
CA GLU A 111 23.14 34.16 -1.29
C GLU A 111 23.40 33.65 0.13
N GLU A 112 23.17 34.49 1.14
CA GLU A 112 23.30 34.14 2.55
C GLU A 112 22.24 33.13 2.97
N VAL A 113 20.99 33.29 2.51
CA VAL A 113 19.93 32.28 2.72
C VAL A 113 20.37 30.93 2.15
N ASN A 114 20.85 30.91 0.91
CA ASN A 114 21.26 29.68 0.24
C ASN A 114 22.42 28.99 0.97
N ARG A 115 23.39 29.76 1.45
CA ARG A 115 24.52 29.24 2.23
C ARG A 115 24.04 28.62 3.56
N ALA A 116 23.27 29.38 4.34
CA ALA A 116 22.75 28.92 5.62
C ALA A 116 21.84 27.68 5.48
N THR A 117 21.08 27.62 4.39
CA THR A 117 20.23 26.45 4.06
C THR A 117 21.08 25.21 3.83
N ARG A 118 22.10 25.31 2.97
CA ARG A 118 23.00 24.19 2.66
C ARG A 118 23.76 23.68 3.89
N ASP A 119 24.25 24.59 4.73
CA ASP A 119 24.98 24.23 5.93
C ASP A 119 24.08 23.51 6.95
N SER A 120 22.82 23.97 7.08
CA SER A 120 21.83 23.32 7.94
C SER A 120 21.47 21.92 7.43
N VAL A 121 21.29 21.75 6.12
CA VAL A 121 20.99 20.44 5.51
C VAL A 121 22.16 19.47 5.73
N ARG A 122 23.41 19.91 5.52
CA ARG A 122 24.61 19.11 5.83
C ARG A 122 24.67 18.71 7.30
N ALA A 123 24.32 19.60 8.22
CA ALA A 123 24.27 19.27 9.65
C ALA A 123 23.23 18.17 9.93
N ILE A 124 22.03 18.27 9.34
CA ILE A 124 20.99 17.24 9.48
C ILE A 124 21.47 15.89 8.91
N MET A 125 22.14 15.89 7.75
CA MET A 125 22.74 14.69 7.16
C MET A 125 23.72 14.02 8.14
N MET A 126 24.61 14.80 8.75
CA MET A 126 25.58 14.27 9.72
C MET A 126 24.88 13.69 10.96
N ILE A 127 23.85 14.37 11.49
CA ILE A 127 23.10 13.90 12.66
C ILE A 127 22.41 12.57 12.35
N ARG A 128 21.72 12.45 11.21
CA ARG A 128 21.06 11.21 10.80
C ARG A 128 22.08 10.08 10.61
N ALA A 129 23.19 10.36 9.93
CA ALA A 129 24.26 9.37 9.74
C ALA A 129 24.86 8.88 11.07
N TYR A 130 25.03 9.78 12.05
CA TYR A 130 25.52 9.41 13.38
C TYR A 130 24.52 8.52 14.13
N ARG A 131 23.24 8.90 14.17
CA ARG A 131 22.18 8.11 14.83
C ARG A 131 22.04 6.71 14.25
N MET A 132 22.30 6.55 12.95
CA MET A 132 22.23 5.25 12.29
C MET A 132 23.41 4.32 12.58
N ARG A 133 24.58 4.87 12.94
CA ARG A 133 25.80 4.08 13.21
C ARG A 133 26.00 3.79 14.70
N GLY A 134 25.22 4.40 15.58
CA GLY A 134 25.27 4.24 17.04
C GLY A 134 24.92 2.83 17.50
#